data_AF-A0A8B7E7B0-F1
#
_entry.id   AF-A0A8B7E7B0-F1
#
_cell.length_a   1.000
_cell.length_b   1.000
_cell.length_c   1.000
_cell.angle_alpha   90.00
_cell.angle_beta   90.00
_cell.angle_gamma   90.00
#
_symmetry.space_group_name_H-M   'P 1'
#
loop_
_entity.id
_entity.type
_entity.pdbx_description
1 polymer ?
#
loop_
_entity_poly.entity_id
_entity_poly.type
_entity_poly.pdbx_seq_one_letter_code
_entity_poly.pdbx_strand_id
1 'polypeptide(L)'
;MAIIKRYGKPDLFITFTCNPKWKEITENLNPGESPSDRPDLVCRVFKMKLKCFLDDIFKHGVLGKVISHVQLETAEDIDSLISAEIPDQTVDPELFEIIKTCMIHGPCGILNPNSSCIKDGICTKKFPKEFNPHTVATFNGYPHYRRLDNGRVVVIKGNQVDNRWVVPYNPWLSKKYQAHINVEACMSIKSVKYLYKYVYKGHDCAHVLINESLDHDEINTYLDCRFVSAPEALWRIFEYSISDMSHTIIRLQVHLPDNQRVYFNEGEERVAIDCAAQRDTHLTAWFKLNAEINEARQYSYVEIPYHFVFDGKNCKWKVRQRGSDKVIVRMYKVNLTSEVFFLRLLLLHVKGAMSFEDLRTIHGTVFNTFREACYRLGLLQDDIEWRNTLTEAVATRMPKQTSNCFPLY
;
A
#
# COMPACT_ATOMS: atom_id res chain seq x y z
N MET A 1 -0.65 -4.48 -1.67
CA MET A 1 -0.40 -5.67 -0.80
C MET A 1 0.99 -6.30 -0.95
N ALA A 2 1.64 -6.32 -2.14
CA ALA A 2 2.92 -7.00 -2.31
C ALA A 2 4.05 -6.42 -1.42
N ILE A 3 4.16 -5.08 -1.34
CA ILE A 3 5.07 -4.37 -0.41
C ILE A 3 4.83 -4.81 1.03
N ILE A 4 3.57 -4.88 1.46
CA ILE A 4 3.23 -5.27 2.83
C ILE A 4 3.63 -6.71 3.14
N LYS A 5 3.42 -7.62 2.19
CA LYS A 5 3.85 -9.01 2.36
C LYS A 5 5.37 -9.13 2.54
N ARG A 6 6.13 -8.25 1.89
CA ARG A 6 7.60 -8.27 1.91
C ARG A 6 8.19 -7.57 3.12
N TYR A 7 7.65 -6.41 3.48
CA TYR A 7 8.24 -5.46 4.44
C TYR A 7 7.37 -5.22 5.68
N GLY A 8 6.16 -5.78 5.75
CA GLY A 8 5.24 -5.56 6.86
C GLY A 8 4.32 -4.36 6.65
N LYS A 9 3.60 -3.98 7.71
CA LYS A 9 2.69 -2.83 7.70
C LYS A 9 3.47 -1.52 7.47
N PRO A 10 2.86 -0.47 6.90
CA PRO A 10 3.44 0.87 6.97
C PRO A 10 3.46 1.36 8.42
N ASP A 11 4.43 2.21 8.76
CA ASP A 11 4.56 2.81 10.10
C ASP A 11 3.87 4.16 10.21
N LEU A 12 3.87 4.96 9.13
CA LEU A 12 3.28 6.30 9.11
C LEU A 12 2.34 6.49 7.93
N PHE A 13 1.27 7.25 8.15
CA PHE A 13 0.40 7.81 7.13
C PHE A 13 0.43 9.33 7.25
N ILE A 14 0.88 10.00 6.20
CA ILE A 14 1.11 11.45 6.23
C ILE A 14 0.29 12.12 5.14
N THR A 15 -0.43 13.18 5.50
CA THR A 15 -1.11 14.04 4.53
C THR A 15 -0.55 15.45 4.63
N PHE A 16 -0.06 15.99 3.52
CA PHE A 16 0.45 17.34 3.42
C PHE A 16 -0.48 18.18 2.54
N THR A 17 -1.12 19.18 3.14
CA THR A 17 -1.99 20.14 2.44
C THR A 17 -1.23 21.44 2.17
N CYS A 18 -1.36 21.97 0.95
CA CYS A 18 -0.77 23.25 0.57
C CYS A 18 -1.24 24.38 1.51
N ASN A 19 -0.31 25.23 1.97
CA ASN A 19 -0.67 26.43 2.70
C ASN A 19 -0.73 27.63 1.73
N PRO A 20 -1.92 28.22 1.49
CA PRO A 20 -2.06 29.38 0.61
C PRO A 20 -1.38 30.66 1.15
N LYS A 21 -0.97 30.68 2.42
CA LYS A 21 -0.30 31.81 3.08
C LYS A 21 1.23 31.77 3.00
N TRP A 22 1.81 30.81 2.26
CA TRP A 22 3.25 30.81 2.03
C TRP A 22 3.68 32.09 1.31
N LYS A 23 4.81 32.66 1.73
CA LYS A 23 5.36 33.90 1.17
C LYS A 23 5.57 33.80 -0.33
N GLU A 24 6.03 32.64 -0.81
CA GLU A 24 6.21 32.37 -2.22
C GLU A 24 4.92 32.49 -3.04
N ILE A 25 3.76 32.32 -2.41
CA ILE A 25 2.45 32.59 -3.01
C ILE A 25 2.09 34.06 -2.80
N THR A 26 1.99 34.52 -1.55
CA THR A 26 1.41 35.82 -1.22
C THR A 26 2.19 37.01 -1.77
N GLU A 27 3.53 36.91 -1.87
CA GLU A 27 4.39 37.97 -2.41
C GLU A 27 4.35 38.01 -3.96
N ASN A 28 3.76 37.01 -4.61
CA ASN A 28 3.68 36.89 -6.08
C ASN A 28 2.24 37.00 -6.60
N LEU A 29 1.30 37.49 -5.77
CA LEU A 29 -0.06 37.85 -6.17
C LEU A 29 -0.12 39.31 -6.58
N ASN A 30 -0.89 39.62 -7.62
CA ASN A 30 -1.20 41.00 -7.96
C ASN A 30 -2.14 41.63 -6.93
N PRO A 31 -2.20 42.97 -6.81
CA PRO A 31 -3.17 43.64 -5.95
C PRO A 31 -4.60 43.18 -6.23
N GLY A 32 -5.29 42.67 -5.20
CA GLY A 32 -6.66 42.17 -5.29
C GLY A 32 -6.80 40.69 -5.66
N GLU A 33 -5.71 40.01 -6.06
CA GLU A 33 -5.74 38.55 -6.29
C GLU A 33 -5.73 37.77 -4.98
N SER A 34 -6.44 36.65 -4.97
CA SER A 34 -6.32 35.61 -3.95
C SER A 34 -5.56 34.40 -4.49
N PRO A 35 -5.03 33.52 -3.62
CA PRO A 35 -4.42 32.26 -4.04
C PRO A 35 -5.33 31.39 -4.93
N SER A 36 -6.65 31.48 -4.77
CA SER A 36 -7.63 30.74 -5.58
C SER A 36 -7.68 31.23 -7.02
N ASP A 37 -7.31 32.49 -7.28
CA ASP A 37 -7.28 33.10 -8.61
C ASP A 37 -6.00 32.73 -9.37
N ARG A 38 -4.96 32.27 -8.65
CA ARG A 38 -3.65 31.86 -9.19
C ARG A 38 -3.31 30.41 -8.87
N PRO A 39 -4.15 29.43 -9.30
CA PRO A 39 -3.89 28.02 -9.04
C PRO A 39 -2.59 27.53 -9.71
N ASP A 40 -2.09 28.23 -10.73
CA ASP A 40 -0.82 27.95 -11.40
C ASP A 40 0.37 28.18 -10.44
N LEU A 41 0.34 29.31 -9.73
CA LEU A 41 1.32 29.68 -8.72
C LEU A 41 1.26 28.71 -7.53
N VAL A 42 0.05 28.44 -7.02
CA VAL A 42 -0.17 27.51 -5.91
C VAL A 42 0.37 26.12 -6.23
N CYS A 43 0.08 25.58 -7.42
CA CYS A 43 0.57 24.26 -7.83
C CYS A 43 2.10 24.21 -7.92
N ARG A 44 2.74 25.25 -8.47
CA ARG A 44 4.21 25.32 -8.58
C ARG A 44 4.87 25.39 -7.22
N VAL A 45 4.40 26.26 -6.32
CA VAL A 45 4.93 26.38 -4.96
C VAL A 45 4.71 25.08 -4.19
N PHE A 46 3.52 24.48 -4.27
CA PHE A 46 3.27 23.20 -3.63
C PHE A 46 4.18 22.09 -4.17
N LYS A 47 4.41 22.04 -5.48
CA LYS A 47 5.34 21.07 -6.08
C LYS A 47 6.77 21.24 -5.54
N MET A 48 7.24 22.48 -5.38
CA MET A 48 8.55 22.77 -4.79
C MET A 48 8.61 22.30 -3.32
N LYS A 49 7.61 22.66 -2.51
CA LYS A 49 7.53 22.25 -1.10
C LYS A 49 7.41 20.73 -0.96
N LEU A 50 6.63 20.07 -1.82
CA LEU A 50 6.50 18.62 -1.88
C LEU A 50 7.84 17.95 -2.20
N LYS A 51 8.62 18.50 -3.14
CA LYS A 51 9.96 17.97 -3.44
C LYS A 51 10.89 18.08 -2.23
N CYS A 52 10.94 19.22 -1.55
CA CYS A 52 11.70 19.40 -0.33
C CYS A 52 11.25 18.42 0.77
N PHE A 53 9.93 18.23 0.90
CA PHE A 53 9.32 17.35 1.89
C PHE A 53 9.71 15.88 1.66
N LEU A 54 9.70 15.43 0.41
CA LEU A 54 10.16 14.09 0.05
C LEU A 54 11.67 13.92 0.31
N ASP A 55 12.48 14.94 0.02
CA ASP A 55 13.91 14.90 0.29
C ASP A 55 14.21 14.83 1.81
N ASP A 56 13.48 15.57 2.62
CA ASP A 56 13.60 15.51 4.08
C ASP A 56 13.26 14.14 4.65
N ILE A 57 12.21 13.50 4.11
CA ILE A 57 11.80 12.16 4.55
C ILE A 57 12.79 11.11 4.07
N PHE A 58 13.08 11.07 2.76
CA PHE A 58 13.80 9.95 2.15
C PHE A 58 15.32 10.11 2.12
N LYS A 59 15.85 11.34 2.16
CA LYS A 59 17.30 11.59 2.14
C LYS A 59 17.82 12.04 3.49
N HIS A 60 17.12 12.93 4.18
CA HIS A 60 17.57 13.46 5.47
C HIS A 60 17.08 12.61 6.67
N GLY A 61 16.11 11.72 6.47
CA GLY A 61 15.66 10.79 7.51
C GLY A 61 15.01 11.48 8.71
N VAL A 62 14.29 12.58 8.48
CA VAL A 62 13.63 13.39 9.53
C VAL A 62 12.67 12.58 10.40
N LEU A 63 12.05 11.56 9.82
CA LEU A 63 11.14 10.63 10.50
C LEU A 63 11.82 9.27 10.78
N GLY A 64 13.15 9.25 10.80
CA GLY A 64 13.98 8.04 10.82
C GLY A 64 14.36 7.53 9.42
N LYS A 65 15.23 6.51 9.38
CA LYS A 65 15.83 6.00 8.14
C LYS A 65 14.82 5.17 7.34
N VAL A 66 14.40 5.68 6.19
CA VAL A 66 13.50 4.96 5.27
C VAL A 66 14.27 3.88 4.50
N ILE A 67 14.55 2.76 5.14
CA ILE A 67 15.19 1.60 4.50
C ILE A 67 14.38 0.31 4.74
N SER A 68 13.81 0.16 5.93
CA SER A 68 12.81 -0.85 6.29
C SER A 68 12.48 -0.84 7.79
N HIS A 69 13.18 -0.10 8.65
CA HIS A 69 12.89 -0.06 10.08
C HIS A 69 12.86 1.37 10.63
N VAL A 70 11.66 1.94 10.69
CA VAL A 70 11.22 2.69 11.88
C VAL A 70 9.99 1.94 12.35
N GLN A 71 10.20 0.80 13.02
CA GLN A 71 9.08 0.06 13.55
C GLN A 71 8.60 0.82 14.78
N LEU A 72 7.50 1.56 14.63
CA LEU A 72 6.82 2.19 15.76
C LEU A 72 6.15 1.06 16.54
N GLU A 73 6.88 0.52 17.52
CA GLU A 73 6.45 -0.59 18.36
C GLU A 73 5.90 -0.11 19.69
N THR A 74 6.49 0.96 20.23
CA THR A 74 6.18 1.47 21.56
C THR A 74 5.45 2.81 21.53
N ALA A 75 4.82 3.15 22.64
CA ALA A 75 4.19 4.47 22.80
C ALA A 75 5.25 5.59 22.77
N GLU A 76 6.44 5.31 23.29
CA GLU A 76 7.59 6.20 23.33
C GLU A 76 8.11 6.50 21.92
N ASP A 77 8.20 5.49 21.05
CA ASP A 77 8.60 5.68 19.65
C ASP A 77 7.62 6.63 18.93
N ILE A 78 6.31 6.43 19.16
CA ILE A 78 5.26 7.27 18.58
C ILE A 78 5.37 8.70 19.13
N ASP A 79 5.46 8.87 20.44
CA ASP A 79 5.53 10.18 21.11
C ASP A 79 6.81 10.96 20.75
N SER A 80 7.89 10.27 20.35
CA SER A 80 9.12 10.89 19.87
C SER A 80 8.96 11.59 18.52
N LEU A 81 8.01 11.12 17.69
CA LEU A 81 7.78 11.62 16.34
C LEU A 81 6.48 12.42 16.20
N ILE A 82 5.45 12.09 16.97
CA ILE A 82 4.09 12.58 16.80
C ILE A 82 3.61 13.19 18.11
N SER A 83 3.15 14.44 18.02
CA SER A 83 2.42 15.13 19.09
C SER A 83 0.97 15.33 18.67
N ALA A 84 0.07 15.31 19.66
CA ALA A 84 -1.33 15.68 19.48
C ALA A 84 -1.75 16.73 20.54
N GLU A 85 -0.81 17.56 20.96
CA GLU A 85 -0.97 18.54 22.04
C GLU A 85 -0.68 19.96 21.54
N ILE A 86 -1.31 20.94 22.18
CA ILE A 86 -0.98 22.36 21.98
C ILE A 86 0.38 22.62 22.65
N PRO A 87 1.39 23.09 21.88
CA PRO A 87 2.70 23.45 22.43
C PRO A 87 2.59 24.49 23.54
N ASP A 88 3.58 24.57 24.40
CA ASP A 88 3.63 25.67 25.36
C ASP A 88 4.04 26.96 24.66
N GLN A 89 3.20 28.00 24.73
CA GLN A 89 3.47 29.28 24.10
C GLN A 89 4.73 29.95 24.67
N THR A 90 5.09 29.69 25.92
CA THR A 90 6.29 30.27 26.56
C THR A 90 7.57 29.56 26.14
N VAL A 91 7.50 28.26 25.84
CA VAL A 91 8.66 27.44 25.45
C VAL A 91 8.91 27.50 23.95
N ASP A 92 7.84 27.40 23.15
CA ASP A 92 7.92 27.36 21.70
C ASP A 92 6.77 28.17 21.05
N PRO A 93 6.85 29.52 21.10
CA PRO A 93 5.80 30.40 20.59
C PRO A 93 5.57 30.22 19.08
N GLU A 94 6.63 29.89 18.33
CA GLU A 94 6.55 29.64 16.89
C GLU A 94 5.72 28.39 16.61
N LEU A 95 6.05 27.25 17.23
CA LEU A 95 5.27 26.04 17.05
C LEU A 95 3.84 26.23 17.54
N PHE A 96 3.65 26.91 18.66
CA PHE A 96 2.31 27.20 19.20
C PHE A 96 1.42 27.89 18.15
N GLU A 97 1.89 28.98 17.53
CA GLU A 97 1.10 29.70 16.52
C GLU A 97 0.87 28.86 15.26
N ILE A 98 1.85 28.05 14.84
CA ILE A 98 1.69 27.12 13.71
C ILE A 98 0.61 26.07 14.02
N ILE A 99 0.66 25.43 15.19
CA ILE A 99 -0.29 24.38 15.56
C ILE A 99 -1.70 24.96 15.72
N LYS A 100 -1.82 26.10 16.40
CA LYS A 100 -3.06 26.86 16.53
C LYS A 100 -3.68 27.20 15.16
N THR A 101 -2.86 27.56 14.18
CA THR A 101 -3.33 27.98 12.85
C THR A 101 -3.64 26.82 11.92
N CYS A 102 -2.79 25.77 11.92
CA CYS A 102 -2.78 24.75 10.88
C CYS A 102 -3.15 23.36 11.36
N MET A 103 -3.06 23.06 12.66
CA MET A 103 -3.22 21.69 13.18
C MET A 103 -4.37 21.55 14.18
N ILE A 104 -5.20 22.58 14.36
CA ILE A 104 -6.45 22.45 15.11
C ILE A 104 -7.57 22.03 14.15
N HIS A 105 -8.21 20.91 14.43
CA HIS A 105 -9.46 20.57 13.76
C HIS A 105 -10.48 21.65 14.08
N GLY A 106 -11.06 22.25 13.03
CA GLY A 106 -12.00 23.36 13.21
C GLY A 106 -13.12 22.99 14.18
N PRO A 107 -13.60 23.94 15.01
CA PRO A 107 -14.77 23.71 15.85
C PRO A 107 -15.89 23.13 14.99
N CYS A 108 -16.44 22.00 15.44
CA CYS A 108 -17.48 21.25 14.75
C CYS A 108 -18.40 20.58 15.78
N GLY A 109 -19.46 19.93 15.30
CA GLY A 109 -20.44 19.30 16.19
C GLY A 109 -21.22 20.37 16.93
N ILE A 110 -21.25 20.28 18.25
CA ILE A 110 -21.98 21.25 19.09
C ILE A 110 -21.47 22.68 18.88
N LEU A 111 -20.16 22.86 18.69
CA LEU A 111 -19.56 24.18 18.49
C LEU A 111 -19.83 24.77 17.10
N ASN A 112 -20.09 23.92 16.11
CA ASN A 112 -20.46 24.35 14.75
C ASN A 112 -21.10 23.18 13.96
N PRO A 113 -22.44 23.06 14.01
CA PRO A 113 -23.18 21.96 13.38
C PRO A 113 -23.05 21.92 11.85
N ASN A 114 -22.80 23.07 11.22
CA ASN A 114 -22.73 23.24 9.76
C ASN A 114 -21.37 22.88 9.16
N SER A 115 -20.46 22.32 9.96
CA SER A 115 -19.14 21.93 9.46
C SER A 115 -19.25 20.76 8.48
N SER A 116 -18.48 20.80 7.38
CA SER A 116 -18.48 19.75 6.34
C SER A 116 -18.08 18.36 6.84
N CYS A 117 -17.44 18.28 8.00
CA CYS A 117 -17.07 17.01 8.64
C CYS A 117 -18.22 16.37 9.44
N ILE A 118 -19.37 17.03 9.61
CA ILE A 118 -20.53 16.51 10.33
C ILE A 118 -21.38 15.65 9.42
N LYS A 119 -21.71 14.45 9.90
CA LYS A 119 -22.68 13.56 9.29
C LYS A 119 -23.52 12.94 10.40
N ASP A 120 -24.84 12.98 10.26
CA ASP A 120 -25.80 12.47 11.25
C ASP A 120 -25.56 13.06 12.65
N GLY A 121 -25.24 14.36 12.72
CA GLY A 121 -24.97 15.09 13.96
C GLY A 121 -23.61 14.80 14.62
N ILE A 122 -22.80 13.89 14.07
CA ILE A 122 -21.52 13.47 14.64
C ILE A 122 -20.36 13.85 13.69
N CYS A 123 -19.23 14.27 14.27
CA CYS A 123 -18.03 14.48 13.48
C CYS A 123 -17.52 13.14 12.90
N THR A 124 -17.46 13.05 11.58
CA THR A 124 -16.94 11.88 10.85
C THR A 124 -15.48 11.56 11.19
N LYS A 125 -14.75 12.55 11.71
CA LYS A 125 -13.36 12.42 12.19
C LYS A 125 -13.27 12.14 13.69
N LYS A 126 -14.41 12.05 14.38
CA LYS A 126 -14.56 11.80 15.82
C LYS A 126 -13.82 12.84 16.67
N PHE A 127 -14.04 14.12 16.39
CA PHE A 127 -13.61 15.23 17.24
C PHE A 127 -14.81 15.77 18.05
N PRO A 128 -14.58 16.28 19.28
CA PRO A 128 -13.30 16.25 20.01
C PRO A 128 -12.85 14.83 20.37
N LYS A 129 -11.54 14.60 20.46
CA LYS A 129 -10.96 13.34 20.96
C LYS A 129 -11.08 13.26 22.49
N GLU A 130 -10.78 12.11 23.06
CA GLU A 130 -10.65 11.97 24.51
C GLU A 130 -9.26 12.42 24.97
N PHE A 131 -9.18 12.92 26.20
CA PHE A 131 -7.89 13.10 26.87
C PHE A 131 -7.28 11.74 27.18
N ASN A 132 -5.96 11.65 27.12
CA ASN A 132 -5.23 10.43 27.39
C ASN A 132 -3.82 10.76 27.94
N PRO A 133 -3.45 10.30 29.14
CA PRO A 133 -2.13 10.59 29.71
C PRO A 133 -0.97 9.90 28.99
N HIS A 134 -1.23 8.83 28.23
CA HIS A 134 -0.20 8.08 27.50
C HIS A 134 -0.70 7.64 26.12
N THR A 135 0.18 7.53 25.14
CA THR A 135 -0.21 6.96 23.85
C THR A 135 -0.53 5.48 24.01
N VAL A 136 -1.72 5.06 23.56
CA VAL A 136 -2.17 3.66 23.62
C VAL A 136 -2.30 3.11 22.20
N ALA A 137 -1.47 2.12 21.89
CA ALA A 137 -1.56 1.38 20.65
C ALA A 137 -2.88 0.58 20.59
N THR A 138 -3.65 0.76 19.53
CA THR A 138 -4.87 -0.02 19.31
C THR A 138 -4.62 -1.14 18.31
N PHE A 139 -5.04 -2.36 18.64
CA PHE A 139 -5.04 -3.45 17.68
C PHE A 139 -6.06 -3.14 16.58
N ASN A 140 -5.60 -3.06 15.33
CA ASN A 140 -6.44 -2.80 14.15
C ASN A 140 -7.04 -1.38 14.01
N GLY A 141 -6.42 -0.35 14.58
CA GLY A 141 -6.84 1.05 14.46
C GLY A 141 -5.68 2.05 14.38
N TYR A 142 -6.03 3.34 14.47
CA TYR A 142 -5.08 4.41 14.79
C TYR A 142 -4.86 4.44 16.31
N PRO A 143 -3.65 4.71 16.80
CA PRO A 143 -3.41 4.79 18.23
C PRO A 143 -4.20 5.94 18.87
N HIS A 144 -4.52 5.78 20.14
CA HIS A 144 -5.03 6.88 20.96
C HIS A 144 -3.82 7.66 21.46
N TYR A 145 -3.42 8.71 20.75
CA TYR A 145 -2.29 9.55 21.13
C TYR A 145 -2.48 10.18 22.50
N ARG A 146 -1.36 10.41 23.17
CA ARG A 146 -1.30 11.24 24.36
C ARG A 146 -1.89 12.63 24.09
N ARG A 147 -2.81 13.02 24.97
CA ARG A 147 -3.49 14.32 25.02
C ARG A 147 -3.69 14.66 26.49
N LEU A 148 -2.75 15.36 27.10
CA LEU A 148 -2.85 15.75 28.49
C LEU A 148 -3.96 16.79 28.70
N ASP A 149 -4.69 16.68 29.80
CA ASP A 149 -5.54 17.77 30.28
C ASP A 149 -4.70 18.72 31.12
N ASN A 150 -3.95 19.59 30.44
CA ASN A 150 -3.01 20.53 31.05
C ASN A 150 -3.57 21.96 31.14
N GLY A 151 -4.88 22.13 30.94
CA GLY A 151 -5.55 23.44 30.98
C GLY A 151 -5.23 24.39 29.82
N ARG A 152 -4.40 23.98 28.84
CA ARG A 152 -4.09 24.82 27.67
C ARG A 152 -5.30 24.92 26.75
N VAL A 153 -5.68 26.14 26.43
CA VAL A 153 -6.79 26.46 25.53
C VAL A 153 -6.37 27.50 24.51
N VAL A 154 -6.89 27.38 23.29
CA VAL A 154 -6.77 28.38 22.23
C VAL A 154 -8.15 28.77 21.72
N VAL A 155 -8.29 30.01 21.25
CA VAL A 155 -9.55 30.50 20.68
C VAL A 155 -9.51 30.37 19.17
N ILE A 156 -10.40 29.56 18.61
CA ILE A 156 -10.56 29.35 17.17
C ILE A 156 -11.98 29.72 16.78
N LYS A 157 -12.14 30.72 15.90
CA LYS A 157 -13.47 31.21 15.44
C LYS A 157 -14.43 31.50 16.60
N GLY A 158 -13.93 32.13 17.67
CA GLY A 158 -14.70 32.47 18.87
C GLY A 158 -14.94 31.32 19.86
N ASN A 159 -14.51 30.10 19.55
CA ASN A 159 -14.67 28.93 20.42
C ASN A 159 -13.35 28.59 21.14
N GLN A 160 -13.42 28.27 22.42
CA GLN A 160 -12.27 27.73 23.17
C GLN A 160 -12.12 26.25 22.88
N VAL A 161 -10.92 25.86 22.46
CA VAL A 161 -10.56 24.46 22.15
C VAL A 161 -9.24 24.11 22.82
N ASP A 162 -9.13 22.85 23.23
CA ASP A 162 -7.99 22.29 23.96
C ASP A 162 -7.30 21.17 23.16
N ASN A 163 -6.43 20.40 23.83
CA ASN A 163 -5.69 19.30 23.22
C ASN A 163 -6.57 18.25 22.54
N ARG A 164 -7.87 18.13 22.84
CA ARG A 164 -8.79 17.19 22.18
C ARG A 164 -9.06 17.52 20.72
N TRP A 165 -8.74 18.74 20.29
CA TRP A 165 -8.99 19.25 18.93
C TRP A 165 -7.75 19.21 18.04
N VAL A 166 -6.58 18.88 18.59
CA VAL A 166 -5.32 18.87 17.83
C VAL A 166 -5.28 17.67 16.88
N VAL A 167 -4.99 17.92 15.62
CA VAL A 167 -4.67 16.91 14.61
C VAL A 167 -3.21 16.46 14.83
N PRO A 168 -2.92 15.15 14.90
CA PRO A 168 -1.57 14.64 15.12
C PRO A 168 -0.53 15.21 14.13
N TYR A 169 0.62 15.63 14.63
CA TYR A 169 1.64 16.33 13.83
C TYR A 169 3.05 15.97 14.28
N ASN A 170 4.03 16.17 13.40
CA ASN A 170 5.43 16.15 13.77
C ASN A 170 5.94 17.59 13.96
N PRO A 171 6.47 17.97 15.14
CA PRO A 171 6.89 19.34 15.44
C PRO A 171 7.85 19.94 14.40
N TRP A 172 8.84 19.17 13.95
CA TRP A 172 9.84 19.64 13.01
C TRP A 172 9.24 19.92 11.62
N LEU A 173 8.42 18.99 11.11
CA LEU A 173 7.74 19.17 9.83
C LEU A 173 6.78 20.35 9.87
N SER A 174 6.03 20.51 10.96
CA SER A 174 5.13 21.66 11.13
C SER A 174 5.90 22.98 11.10
N LYS A 175 7.03 23.09 11.79
CA LYS A 175 7.88 24.30 11.76
C LYS A 175 8.42 24.59 10.36
N LYS A 176 9.02 23.60 9.71
CA LYS A 176 9.68 23.79 8.42
C LYS A 176 8.70 24.19 7.31
N TYR A 177 7.52 23.55 7.29
CA TYR A 177 6.58 23.72 6.20
C TYR A 177 5.43 24.66 6.52
N GLN A 178 5.20 25.01 7.79
CA GLN A 178 4.15 25.93 8.23
C GLN A 178 2.81 25.63 7.56
N ALA A 179 2.40 24.37 7.57
CA ALA A 179 1.24 23.88 6.83
C ALA A 179 0.50 22.79 7.59
N HIS A 180 -0.71 22.46 7.13
CA HIS A 180 -1.47 21.35 7.69
C HIS A 180 -0.84 20.02 7.24
N ILE A 181 0.01 19.45 8.09
CA ILE A 181 0.69 18.16 7.90
C ILE A 181 0.23 17.20 8.99
N ASN A 182 -0.79 16.38 8.68
CA ASN A 182 -1.24 15.33 9.59
C ASN A 182 -0.26 14.14 9.50
N VAL A 183 0.29 13.73 10.64
CA VAL A 183 1.20 12.58 10.75
C VAL A 183 0.55 11.55 11.66
N GLU A 184 0.16 10.41 11.10
CA GLU A 184 -0.54 9.36 11.82
C GLU A 184 0.29 8.08 11.89
N ALA A 185 0.47 7.50 13.08
CA ALA A 185 1.05 6.18 13.24
C ALA A 185 0.08 5.09 12.75
N CYS A 186 0.62 4.14 11.98
CA CYS A 186 -0.09 3.03 11.40
C CYS A 186 0.18 1.74 12.16
N MET A 187 -0.81 1.30 12.94
CA MET A 187 -0.73 0.06 13.72
C MET A 187 -1.38 -1.14 13.01
N SER A 188 -1.91 -0.95 11.79
CA SER A 188 -2.62 -2.01 11.06
C SER A 188 -2.42 -1.95 9.55
N ILE A 189 -2.49 -3.13 8.92
CA ILE A 189 -2.57 -3.30 7.46
C ILE A 189 -3.83 -2.62 6.89
N LYS A 190 -4.86 -2.38 7.72
CA LYS A 190 -6.07 -1.65 7.32
C LYS A 190 -5.77 -0.23 6.81
N SER A 191 -4.71 0.43 7.31
CA SER A 191 -4.29 1.75 6.80
C SER A 191 -3.95 1.71 5.31
N VAL A 192 -3.52 0.57 4.78
CA VAL A 192 -3.28 0.42 3.33
C VAL A 192 -4.58 0.31 2.54
N LYS A 193 -5.65 -0.26 3.11
CA LYS A 193 -6.99 -0.17 2.49
C LYS A 193 -7.42 1.30 2.34
N TYR A 194 -7.00 2.16 3.27
CA TYR A 194 -7.27 3.59 3.18
C TYR A 194 -6.52 4.26 2.02
N LEU A 195 -5.28 3.86 1.70
CA LEU A 195 -4.60 4.33 0.49
C LEU A 195 -5.36 3.91 -0.78
N TYR A 196 -5.81 2.65 -0.84
CA TYR A 196 -6.63 2.17 -1.94
C TYR A 196 -7.96 2.92 -2.06
N LYS A 197 -8.52 3.41 -0.95
CA LYS A 197 -9.65 4.34 -1.02
C LYS A 197 -9.30 5.57 -1.86
N TYR A 198 -8.13 6.20 -1.73
CA TYR A 198 -7.80 7.35 -2.57
C TYR A 198 -7.47 6.99 -4.03
N VAL A 199 -6.96 5.78 -4.28
CA VAL A 199 -6.70 5.30 -5.64
C VAL A 199 -8.01 4.93 -6.37
N TYR A 200 -8.99 4.37 -5.65
CA TYR A 200 -10.23 3.85 -6.22
C TYR A 200 -11.47 4.72 -5.92
N LYS A 201 -11.34 5.75 -5.08
CA LYS A 201 -12.35 6.80 -4.98
C LYS A 201 -12.34 7.45 -6.35
N GLY A 202 -13.37 7.13 -7.13
CA GLY A 202 -13.55 7.66 -8.48
C GLY A 202 -13.43 9.18 -8.49
N HIS A 203 -13.27 9.72 -9.68
CA HIS A 203 -13.21 11.17 -9.83
C HIS A 203 -14.51 11.79 -9.33
N ASP A 204 -14.41 13.01 -8.82
CA ASP A 204 -15.62 13.78 -8.55
C ASP A 204 -16.36 13.94 -9.89
N CYS A 205 -17.66 13.64 -9.91
CA CYS A 205 -18.49 13.73 -11.10
C CYS A 205 -19.53 14.84 -10.90
N ALA A 206 -19.83 15.55 -11.98
CA ALA A 206 -20.94 16.49 -12.06
C ALA A 206 -21.97 15.93 -13.05
N HIS A 207 -23.22 15.84 -12.61
CA HIS A 207 -24.34 15.54 -13.49
C HIS A 207 -24.76 16.83 -14.19
N VAL A 208 -24.65 16.88 -15.52
CA VAL A 208 -25.06 18.03 -16.32
C VAL A 208 -26.26 17.65 -17.16
N LEU A 209 -27.36 18.39 -16.98
CA LEU A 209 -28.55 18.33 -17.84
C LEU A 209 -28.37 19.34 -18.98
N ILE A 210 -28.39 18.87 -20.23
CA ILE A 210 -28.38 19.74 -21.42
C ILE A 210 -29.75 19.61 -22.08
N ASN A 211 -30.64 20.58 -21.86
CA ASN A 211 -31.94 20.65 -22.54
C ASN A 211 -31.90 21.64 -23.70
N GLU A 212 -32.18 21.18 -24.92
CA GLU A 212 -32.48 22.06 -26.06
C GLU A 212 -33.93 21.91 -26.60
N SER A 213 -34.77 20.99 -26.09
CA SER A 213 -36.18 20.87 -26.54
C SER A 213 -37.13 20.21 -25.52
N LEU A 214 -38.43 20.48 -25.66
CA LEU A 214 -39.58 20.01 -24.85
C LEU A 214 -40.02 18.55 -25.15
N ASP A 215 -39.15 17.69 -25.66
CA ASP A 215 -39.47 16.27 -25.87
C ASP A 215 -38.74 15.43 -24.82
N HIS A 216 -39.50 14.83 -23.91
CA HIS A 216 -39.04 14.38 -22.60
C HIS A 216 -38.55 12.92 -22.66
N ASP A 217 -37.25 12.71 -22.87
CA ASP A 217 -36.59 11.42 -22.69
C ASP A 217 -35.75 11.43 -21.40
N GLU A 218 -36.32 10.87 -20.32
CA GLU A 218 -35.72 10.81 -18.98
C GLU A 218 -34.42 9.97 -18.92
N ILE A 219 -34.17 9.08 -19.89
CA ILE A 219 -33.06 8.12 -19.82
C ILE A 219 -31.83 8.62 -20.60
N ASN A 220 -32.03 9.45 -21.63
CA ASN A 220 -30.95 9.89 -22.53
C ASN A 220 -30.39 11.30 -22.26
N THR A 221 -30.94 12.07 -21.31
CA THR A 221 -30.62 13.50 -21.14
C THR A 221 -29.71 13.82 -19.95
N TYR A 222 -28.81 12.93 -19.54
CA TYR A 222 -27.83 13.22 -18.49
C TYR A 222 -26.42 12.88 -18.95
N LEU A 223 -25.52 13.87 -18.95
CA LEU A 223 -24.09 13.64 -19.12
C LEU A 223 -23.44 13.54 -17.74
N ASP A 224 -22.92 12.35 -17.43
CA ASP A 224 -22.02 12.12 -16.31
C ASP A 224 -20.63 12.65 -16.68
N CYS A 225 -20.38 13.91 -16.34
CA CYS A 225 -19.13 14.59 -16.62
C CYS A 225 -18.16 14.43 -15.45
N ARG A 226 -16.90 14.16 -15.76
CA ARG A 226 -15.84 14.23 -14.75
C ARG A 226 -15.58 15.69 -14.39
N PHE A 227 -15.66 16.01 -13.10
CA PHE A 227 -15.25 17.30 -12.57
C PHE A 227 -13.73 17.30 -12.34
N VAL A 228 -13.04 18.31 -12.88
CA VAL A 228 -11.61 18.52 -12.67
C VAL A 228 -11.41 19.90 -12.08
N SER A 229 -10.89 19.97 -10.86
CA SER A 229 -10.61 21.25 -10.21
C SER A 229 -9.45 22.00 -10.91
N ALA A 230 -9.41 23.33 -10.80
CA ALA A 230 -8.34 24.13 -11.41
C ALA A 230 -6.92 23.69 -10.98
N PRO A 231 -6.65 23.37 -9.69
CA PRO A 231 -5.36 22.81 -9.30
C PRO A 231 -5.07 21.44 -9.93
N GLU A 232 -6.05 20.54 -10.04
CA GLU A 232 -5.83 19.24 -10.70
C GLU A 232 -5.54 19.41 -12.19
N ALA A 233 -6.27 20.30 -12.88
CA ALA A 233 -6.04 20.59 -14.28
C ALA A 233 -4.61 21.12 -14.52
N LEU A 234 -4.16 22.08 -13.70
CA LEU A 234 -2.82 22.64 -13.82
C LEU A 234 -1.72 21.65 -13.45
N TRP A 235 -1.95 20.80 -12.44
CA TRP A 235 -1.02 19.72 -12.11
C TRP A 235 -0.78 18.79 -13.30
N ARG A 236 -1.84 18.50 -14.07
CA ARG A 236 -1.77 17.71 -15.31
C ARG A 236 -1.10 18.48 -16.45
N ILE A 237 -1.43 19.76 -16.65
CA ILE A 237 -0.81 20.62 -17.69
C ILE A 237 0.69 20.75 -17.47
N PHE A 238 1.15 20.83 -16.21
CA PHE A 238 2.57 20.85 -15.87
C PHE A 238 3.22 19.46 -15.88
N GLU A 239 2.50 18.41 -16.27
CA GLU A 239 2.97 17.03 -16.31
C GLU A 239 3.55 16.54 -14.98
N TYR A 240 3.04 17.07 -13.86
CA TYR A 240 3.47 16.63 -12.55
C TYR A 240 2.87 15.26 -12.26
N SER A 241 3.74 14.33 -11.83
CA SER A 241 3.28 12.99 -11.44
C SER A 241 2.22 13.08 -10.33
N ILE A 242 1.10 12.37 -10.54
CA ILE A 242 -0.02 12.25 -9.59
C ILE A 242 0.27 11.15 -8.56
N SER A 243 1.04 10.14 -8.95
CA SER A 243 1.38 9.00 -8.10
C SER A 243 2.76 8.47 -8.44
N ASP A 244 3.53 8.14 -7.42
CA ASP A 244 4.85 7.51 -7.57
C ASP A 244 4.86 6.13 -6.89
N MET A 245 5.69 5.23 -7.39
CA MET A 245 5.88 3.88 -6.85
C MET A 245 7.37 3.63 -6.64
N SER A 246 7.75 3.38 -5.38
CA SER A 246 9.16 3.13 -5.02
C SER A 246 9.70 1.78 -5.49
N HIS A 247 8.83 0.79 -5.74
CA HIS A 247 9.21 -0.57 -6.07
C HIS A 247 8.59 -1.04 -7.39
N THR A 248 9.36 -1.79 -8.17
CA THR A 248 8.88 -2.50 -9.35
C THR A 248 8.31 -3.85 -8.93
N ILE A 249 7.06 -4.11 -9.31
CA ILE A 249 6.40 -5.38 -9.03
C ILE A 249 6.54 -6.31 -10.24
N ILE A 250 7.29 -7.41 -10.09
CA ILE A 250 7.45 -8.42 -11.14
C ILE A 250 6.46 -9.56 -10.88
N ARG A 251 5.63 -9.86 -11.88
CA ARG A 251 4.62 -10.94 -11.84
C ARG A 251 5.10 -12.13 -12.65
N LEU A 252 5.57 -13.17 -11.95
CA LEU A 252 6.04 -14.41 -12.56
C LEU A 252 4.88 -15.31 -13.00
N GLN A 253 4.98 -15.78 -14.24
CA GLN A 253 4.02 -16.71 -14.84
C GLN A 253 4.20 -18.11 -14.26
N VAL A 254 3.09 -18.83 -14.14
CA VAL A 254 3.03 -20.21 -13.66
C VAL A 254 2.02 -20.95 -14.53
N HIS A 255 2.47 -22.01 -15.17
CA HIS A 255 1.64 -22.83 -16.05
C HIS A 255 2.24 -24.23 -16.14
N LEU A 256 1.42 -25.23 -16.44
CA LEU A 256 1.89 -26.57 -16.82
C LEU A 256 2.58 -26.53 -18.20
N PRO A 257 3.30 -27.59 -18.60
CA PRO A 257 3.78 -27.73 -19.98
C PRO A 257 2.66 -27.42 -20.99
N ASP A 258 2.96 -26.56 -21.97
CA ASP A 258 2.07 -26.15 -23.07
C ASP A 258 0.72 -25.51 -22.66
N ASN A 259 0.58 -25.11 -21.40
CA ASN A 259 -0.63 -24.48 -20.85
C ASN A 259 -0.42 -22.99 -20.52
N GLN A 260 0.51 -22.32 -21.20
CA GLN A 260 0.74 -20.89 -21.04
C GLN A 260 -0.46 -20.06 -21.51
N ARG A 261 -0.71 -18.95 -20.81
CA ARG A 261 -1.77 -18.02 -21.19
C ARG A 261 -1.32 -17.16 -22.38
N VAL A 262 -2.12 -17.18 -23.44
CA VAL A 262 -1.94 -16.36 -24.64
C VAL A 262 -3.08 -15.34 -24.72
N TYR A 263 -2.75 -14.09 -25.08
CA TYR A 263 -3.72 -13.03 -25.32
C TYR A 263 -3.78 -12.78 -26.82
N PHE A 264 -4.98 -12.64 -27.37
CA PHE A 264 -5.24 -12.42 -28.78
C PHE A 264 -6.45 -11.50 -28.96
N ASN A 265 -6.52 -10.83 -30.10
CA ASN A 265 -7.74 -10.17 -30.55
C ASN A 265 -8.61 -11.21 -31.25
N GLU A 266 -9.93 -11.10 -31.13
CA GLU A 266 -10.87 -11.99 -31.81
C GLU A 266 -10.56 -12.07 -33.31
N GLY A 267 -10.41 -13.29 -33.83
CA GLY A 267 -10.01 -13.56 -35.22
C GLY A 267 -8.50 -13.72 -35.47
N GLU A 268 -7.64 -13.45 -34.47
CA GLU A 268 -6.17 -13.60 -34.56
C GLU A 268 -5.63 -14.80 -33.73
N GLU A 269 -6.48 -15.77 -33.41
CA GLU A 269 -6.16 -16.88 -32.48
C GLU A 269 -4.91 -17.66 -32.93
N ARG A 270 -4.87 -18.05 -34.21
CA ARG A 270 -3.79 -18.89 -34.77
C ARG A 270 -2.45 -18.15 -34.74
N VAL A 271 -2.45 -16.89 -35.15
CA VAL A 271 -1.25 -16.04 -35.15
C VAL A 271 -0.69 -15.90 -33.74
N ALA A 272 -1.56 -15.69 -32.76
CA ALA A 272 -1.17 -15.57 -31.37
C ALA A 272 -0.58 -16.87 -30.80
N ILE A 273 -1.14 -18.02 -31.17
CA ILE A 273 -0.61 -19.35 -30.79
C ILE A 273 0.78 -19.56 -31.40
N ASP A 274 0.95 -19.30 -32.70
CA ASP A 274 2.23 -19.48 -33.39
C ASP A 274 3.31 -18.57 -32.81
N CYS A 275 2.96 -17.32 -32.52
CA CYS A 275 3.85 -16.39 -31.83
C CYS A 275 4.19 -16.84 -30.41
N ALA A 276 3.23 -17.40 -29.66
CA ALA A 276 3.47 -17.90 -28.31
C ALA A 276 4.35 -19.15 -28.29
N ALA A 277 4.27 -20.01 -29.31
CA ALA A 277 5.12 -21.18 -29.44
C ALA A 277 6.60 -20.82 -29.65
N GLN A 278 6.88 -19.66 -30.25
CA GLN A 278 8.25 -19.17 -30.51
C GLN A 278 8.83 -18.33 -29.36
N ARG A 279 8.04 -18.00 -28.34
CA ARG A 279 8.45 -17.09 -27.26
C ARG A 279 8.50 -17.79 -25.92
N ASP A 280 9.61 -17.57 -25.22
CA ASP A 280 9.74 -18.06 -23.86
C ASP A 280 8.92 -17.22 -22.87
N THR A 281 8.26 -17.93 -21.95
CA THR A 281 7.67 -17.32 -20.76
C THR A 281 8.77 -17.01 -19.75
N HIS A 282 8.44 -16.27 -18.69
CA HIS A 282 9.37 -16.11 -17.56
C HIS A 282 9.90 -17.46 -17.04
N LEU A 283 9.03 -18.48 -17.02
CA LEU A 283 9.31 -19.80 -16.50
C LEU A 283 10.20 -20.62 -17.44
N THR A 284 9.87 -20.70 -18.74
CA THR A 284 10.70 -21.45 -19.69
C THR A 284 12.04 -20.77 -19.94
N ALA A 285 12.09 -19.44 -19.90
CA ALA A 285 13.35 -18.70 -19.93
C ALA A 285 14.22 -18.98 -18.70
N TRP A 286 13.63 -19.24 -17.52
CA TRP A 286 14.39 -19.59 -16.33
C TRP A 286 15.05 -20.97 -16.45
N PHE A 287 14.34 -21.93 -17.04
CA PHE A 287 14.90 -23.25 -17.36
C PHE A 287 16.12 -23.13 -18.29
N LYS A 288 16.00 -22.36 -19.38
CA LYS A 288 17.11 -22.09 -20.31
C LYS A 288 18.27 -21.37 -19.62
N LEU A 289 17.97 -20.37 -18.79
CA LEU A 289 18.98 -19.66 -18.00
C LEU A 289 19.79 -20.62 -17.12
N ASN A 290 19.14 -21.55 -16.43
CA ASN A 290 19.83 -22.53 -15.58
C ASN A 290 20.64 -23.53 -16.41
N ALA A 291 20.23 -23.84 -17.64
CA ALA A 291 21.02 -24.67 -18.54
C ALA A 291 22.34 -23.97 -18.94
N GLU A 292 22.28 -22.66 -19.19
CA GLU A 292 23.39 -21.86 -19.70
C GLU A 292 24.33 -21.31 -18.61
N ILE A 293 23.79 -20.90 -17.46
CA ILE A 293 24.50 -20.16 -16.41
C ILE A 293 24.45 -20.93 -15.09
N ASN A 294 25.60 -21.46 -14.65
CA ASN A 294 25.70 -22.24 -13.42
C ASN A 294 25.33 -21.42 -12.17
N GLU A 295 25.68 -20.13 -12.14
CA GLU A 295 25.36 -19.22 -11.03
C GLU A 295 23.86 -19.01 -10.87
N ALA A 296 23.05 -19.16 -11.92
CA ALA A 296 21.60 -19.04 -11.80
C ALA A 296 21.00 -20.20 -10.98
N ARG A 297 21.69 -21.35 -10.94
CA ARG A 297 21.20 -22.58 -10.29
C ARG A 297 21.10 -22.49 -8.78
N GLN A 298 21.75 -21.50 -8.16
CA GLN A 298 21.66 -21.26 -6.71
C GLN A 298 20.33 -20.62 -6.27
N TYR A 299 19.52 -20.15 -7.23
CA TYR A 299 18.29 -19.42 -6.98
C TYR A 299 17.06 -20.24 -7.40
N SER A 300 16.01 -20.15 -6.60
CA SER A 300 14.67 -20.61 -6.98
C SER A 300 14.05 -19.63 -7.98
N TYR A 301 13.01 -20.06 -8.69
CA TYR A 301 12.35 -19.23 -9.71
C TYR A 301 11.89 -17.86 -9.17
N VAL A 302 11.41 -17.80 -7.92
CA VAL A 302 10.97 -16.54 -7.30
C VAL A 302 12.12 -15.62 -6.88
N GLU A 303 13.33 -16.15 -6.77
CA GLU A 303 14.52 -15.39 -6.41
C GLU A 303 15.21 -14.77 -7.65
N ILE A 304 15.03 -15.38 -8.82
CA ILE A 304 15.66 -14.94 -10.07
C ILE A 304 15.51 -13.45 -10.35
N PRO A 305 14.34 -12.81 -10.20
CA PRO A 305 14.21 -11.40 -10.56
C PRO A 305 15.01 -10.44 -9.66
N TYR A 306 15.50 -10.89 -8.49
CA TYR A 306 16.41 -10.11 -7.65
C TYR A 306 17.85 -10.11 -8.19
N HIS A 307 18.22 -11.11 -8.98
CA HIS A 307 19.57 -11.29 -9.54
C HIS A 307 19.63 -11.11 -11.07
N PHE A 308 18.48 -11.22 -11.74
CA PHE A 308 18.34 -11.13 -13.19
C PHE A 308 17.18 -10.20 -13.57
N VAL A 309 17.26 -9.61 -14.75
CA VAL A 309 16.22 -8.78 -15.38
C VAL A 309 15.74 -9.52 -16.63
N PHE A 310 14.42 -9.60 -16.81
CA PHE A 310 13.84 -10.18 -18.00
C PHE A 310 13.87 -9.18 -19.16
N ASP A 311 14.53 -9.55 -20.25
CA ASP A 311 14.48 -8.85 -21.52
C ASP A 311 13.27 -9.34 -22.32
N GLY A 312 12.17 -8.60 -22.24
CA GLY A 312 10.92 -8.96 -22.92
C GLY A 312 11.01 -8.95 -24.45
N LYS A 313 12.01 -8.28 -25.06
CA LYS A 313 12.20 -8.30 -26.51
C LYS A 313 12.78 -9.64 -26.96
N ASN A 314 13.79 -10.12 -26.23
CA ASN A 314 14.48 -11.37 -26.54
C ASN A 314 13.98 -12.57 -25.73
N CYS A 315 12.96 -12.37 -24.89
CA CYS A 315 12.39 -13.36 -23.97
C CYS A 315 13.44 -14.10 -23.12
N LYS A 316 14.44 -13.38 -22.60
CA LYS A 316 15.56 -13.99 -21.86
C LYS A 316 15.92 -13.25 -20.59
N TRP A 317 16.44 -13.98 -19.60
CA TRP A 317 16.97 -13.40 -18.37
C TRP A 317 18.41 -12.92 -18.58
N LYS A 318 18.72 -11.72 -18.10
CA LYS A 318 20.06 -11.12 -18.12
C LYS A 318 20.49 -10.75 -16.72
N VAL A 319 21.78 -10.81 -16.39
CA VAL A 319 22.29 -10.44 -15.06
C VAL A 319 21.86 -9.01 -14.70
N ARG A 320 21.28 -8.84 -13.52
CA ARG A 320 20.85 -7.55 -12.99
C ARG A 320 22.06 -6.77 -12.50
N GLN A 321 22.21 -5.55 -12.98
CA GLN A 321 23.31 -4.67 -12.58
C GLN A 321 22.94 -3.78 -11.38
N ARG A 322 21.67 -3.39 -11.23
CA ARG A 322 21.20 -2.44 -10.20
C ARG A 322 19.74 -2.69 -9.77
N GLY A 323 19.37 -2.13 -8.61
CA GLY A 323 17.99 -2.00 -8.16
C GLY A 323 17.32 -3.28 -7.66
N SER A 324 18.10 -4.26 -7.18
CA SER A 324 17.59 -5.51 -6.61
C SER A 324 16.75 -5.26 -5.34
N ASP A 325 17.12 -4.27 -4.56
CA ASP A 325 16.45 -3.77 -3.36
C ASP A 325 15.04 -3.21 -3.63
N LYS A 326 14.80 -2.73 -4.85
CA LYS A 326 13.51 -2.13 -5.27
C LYS A 326 12.61 -3.08 -6.06
N VAL A 327 12.96 -4.37 -6.12
CA VAL A 327 12.12 -5.38 -6.79
C VAL A 327 11.25 -6.08 -5.75
N ILE A 328 10.00 -6.34 -6.12
CA ILE A 328 9.14 -7.26 -5.37
C ILE A 328 8.54 -8.27 -6.32
N VAL A 329 8.83 -9.54 -6.05
CA VAL A 329 8.38 -10.66 -6.87
C VAL A 329 7.07 -11.22 -6.35
N ARG A 330 6.16 -11.56 -7.26
CA ARG A 330 4.93 -12.28 -6.97
C ARG A 330 4.62 -13.24 -8.10
N MET A 331 4.04 -14.39 -7.78
CA MET A 331 3.51 -15.32 -8.78
C MET A 331 2.01 -15.09 -8.96
N TYR A 332 1.46 -15.48 -10.10
CA TYR A 332 0.00 -15.50 -10.29
C TYR A 332 -0.70 -16.38 -9.25
N LYS A 333 -1.94 -16.01 -8.92
CA LYS A 333 -2.82 -16.83 -8.07
C LYS A 333 -3.22 -18.07 -8.87
N VAL A 334 -3.18 -19.23 -8.23
CA VAL A 334 -3.52 -20.53 -8.81
C VAL A 334 -4.63 -21.17 -7.96
N ASN A 335 -5.42 -22.06 -8.56
CA ASN A 335 -6.40 -22.85 -7.83
C ASN A 335 -5.67 -23.86 -6.93
N LEU A 336 -6.07 -23.99 -5.66
CA LEU A 336 -5.40 -24.81 -4.65
C LEU A 336 -5.46 -26.32 -4.92
N THR A 337 -6.42 -26.79 -5.72
CA THR A 337 -6.63 -28.22 -5.97
C THR A 337 -5.99 -28.72 -7.27
N SER A 338 -5.38 -27.85 -8.07
CA SER A 338 -4.82 -28.23 -9.38
C SER A 338 -3.34 -28.57 -9.33
N GLU A 339 -2.84 -29.32 -10.31
CA GLU A 339 -1.39 -29.59 -10.47
C GLU A 339 -0.54 -28.31 -10.55
N VAL A 340 -1.11 -27.22 -11.05
CA VAL A 340 -0.46 -25.90 -11.10
C VAL A 340 -0.13 -25.38 -9.69
N PHE A 341 -0.91 -25.72 -8.66
CA PHE A 341 -0.62 -25.37 -7.27
C PHE A 341 0.64 -26.06 -6.76
N PHE A 342 0.78 -27.36 -7.01
CA PHE A 342 1.97 -28.11 -6.61
C PHE A 342 3.20 -27.66 -7.40
N LEU A 343 3.06 -27.41 -8.70
CA LEU A 343 4.12 -26.76 -9.48
C LEU A 343 4.53 -25.41 -8.87
N ARG A 344 3.56 -24.58 -8.50
CA ARG A 344 3.83 -23.28 -7.83
C ARG A 344 4.58 -23.46 -6.53
N LEU A 345 4.29 -24.49 -5.74
CA LEU A 345 5.04 -24.82 -4.52
C LEU A 345 6.48 -25.19 -4.86
N LEU A 346 6.70 -26.10 -5.80
CA LEU A 346 8.06 -26.48 -6.22
C LEU A 346 8.88 -25.28 -6.68
N LEU A 347 8.30 -24.38 -7.46
CA LEU A 347 8.94 -23.15 -7.92
C LEU A 347 9.35 -22.16 -6.80
N LEU A 348 8.79 -22.30 -5.60
CA LEU A 348 9.20 -21.53 -4.42
C LEU A 348 10.42 -22.14 -3.70
N HIS A 349 10.73 -23.41 -3.92
CA HIS A 349 11.68 -24.18 -3.10
C HIS A 349 12.81 -24.81 -3.91
N VAL A 350 12.50 -25.37 -5.08
CA VAL A 350 13.47 -26.02 -5.96
C VAL A 350 14.32 -24.96 -6.66
N LYS A 351 15.63 -25.14 -6.58
CA LYS A 351 16.64 -24.26 -7.16
C LYS A 351 17.23 -24.88 -8.41
N GLY A 352 17.54 -24.06 -9.40
CA GLY A 352 18.30 -24.47 -10.57
C GLY A 352 17.66 -25.51 -11.49
N ALA A 353 16.35 -25.75 -11.41
CA ALA A 353 15.66 -26.66 -12.32
C ALA A 353 15.82 -26.19 -13.79
N MET A 354 16.16 -27.09 -14.69
CA MET A 354 16.36 -26.81 -16.12
C MET A 354 15.20 -27.27 -16.99
N SER A 355 14.16 -27.86 -16.38
CA SER A 355 12.96 -28.31 -17.08
C SER A 355 11.79 -28.49 -16.11
N PHE A 356 10.60 -28.75 -16.65
CA PHE A 356 9.46 -29.21 -15.84
C PHE A 356 9.73 -30.59 -15.20
N GLU A 357 10.53 -31.44 -15.84
CA GLU A 357 10.90 -32.75 -15.31
C GLU A 357 11.84 -32.63 -14.10
N ASP A 358 12.79 -31.71 -14.17
CA ASP A 358 13.71 -31.44 -13.06
C ASP A 358 12.95 -31.02 -11.81
N LEU A 359 11.88 -30.22 -11.96
CA LEU A 359 11.05 -29.80 -10.83
C LEU A 359 10.36 -30.98 -10.13
N ARG A 360 10.05 -32.05 -10.87
CA ARG A 360 9.44 -33.28 -10.34
C ARG A 360 10.47 -34.38 -10.08
N THR A 361 11.76 -34.06 -10.10
CA THR A 361 12.85 -35.01 -9.84
C THR A 361 13.41 -34.79 -8.45
N ILE A 362 13.16 -35.72 -7.53
CA ILE A 362 13.67 -35.64 -6.15
C ILE A 362 14.65 -36.79 -5.91
N HIS A 363 15.87 -36.48 -5.47
CA HIS A 363 16.95 -37.47 -5.25
C HIS A 363 17.21 -38.40 -6.45
N GLY A 364 17.14 -37.86 -7.68
CA GLY A 364 17.36 -38.63 -8.92
C GLY A 364 16.18 -39.49 -9.38
N THR A 365 15.05 -39.47 -8.67
CA THR A 365 13.82 -40.16 -9.08
C THR A 365 12.84 -39.16 -9.67
N VAL A 366 12.40 -39.39 -10.90
CA VAL A 366 11.38 -38.59 -11.58
C VAL A 366 9.99 -39.06 -11.16
N PHE A 367 9.16 -38.17 -10.62
CA PHE A 367 7.79 -38.47 -10.21
C PHE A 367 6.77 -38.10 -11.29
N ASN A 368 5.62 -38.78 -11.32
CA ASN A 368 4.61 -38.59 -12.36
C ASN A 368 3.85 -37.26 -12.23
N THR A 369 3.72 -36.74 -11.02
CA THR A 369 2.97 -35.51 -10.73
C THR A 369 3.80 -34.55 -9.91
N PHE A 370 3.50 -33.25 -10.01
CA PHE A 370 4.11 -32.24 -9.16
C PHE A 370 3.66 -32.41 -7.71
N ARG A 371 2.44 -32.92 -7.49
CA ARG A 371 1.95 -33.26 -6.16
C ARG A 371 2.84 -34.30 -5.46
N GLU A 372 3.18 -35.37 -6.14
CA GLU A 372 4.03 -36.42 -5.58
C GLU A 372 5.45 -35.90 -5.29
N ALA A 373 6.01 -35.08 -6.18
CA ALA A 373 7.28 -34.42 -5.93
C ALA A 373 7.24 -33.51 -4.69
N CYS A 374 6.18 -32.69 -4.53
CA CYS A 374 5.96 -31.89 -3.32
C CYS A 374 5.88 -32.75 -2.05
N TYR A 375 5.19 -33.88 -2.13
CA TYR A 375 5.06 -34.83 -1.02
C TYR A 375 6.43 -35.38 -0.61
N ARG A 376 7.22 -35.84 -1.58
CA ARG A 376 8.57 -36.40 -1.34
C ARG A 376 9.56 -35.36 -0.84
N LEU A 377 9.39 -34.10 -1.24
CA LEU A 377 10.18 -32.97 -0.76
C LEU A 377 9.72 -32.48 0.63
N GLY A 378 8.68 -33.08 1.23
CA GLY A 378 8.18 -32.70 2.55
C GLY A 378 7.42 -31.38 2.58
N LEU A 379 6.98 -30.88 1.43
CA LEU A 379 6.23 -29.62 1.32
C LEU A 379 4.73 -29.77 1.63
N LEU A 380 4.25 -31.01 1.72
CA LEU A 380 2.88 -31.34 2.10
C LEU A 380 2.94 -32.11 3.41
N GLN A 381 2.19 -31.68 4.42
CA GLN A 381 1.93 -32.51 5.60
C GLN A 381 0.99 -33.64 5.18
N ASP A 382 1.28 -34.85 5.65
CA ASP A 382 0.35 -35.97 5.56
C ASP A 382 -0.35 -36.18 6.89
N ASP A 383 -1.60 -36.61 6.83
CA ASP A 383 -2.30 -37.20 7.96
C ASP A 383 -1.84 -38.65 8.22
N ILE A 384 -0.82 -39.17 7.53
CA ILE A 384 -0.31 -40.54 7.73
C ILE A 384 0.06 -40.79 9.19
N GLU A 385 0.63 -39.83 9.91
CA GLU A 385 0.93 -40.01 11.33
C GLU A 385 -0.36 -40.21 12.15
N TRP A 386 -1.42 -39.47 11.83
CA TRP A 386 -2.76 -39.64 12.42
C TRP A 386 -3.43 -40.95 11.99
N ARG A 387 -3.30 -41.35 10.71
CA ARG A 387 -3.85 -42.61 10.19
C ARG A 387 -3.14 -43.81 10.77
N ASN A 388 -1.81 -43.79 10.85
CA ASN A 388 -1.01 -44.85 11.47
C ASN A 388 -1.34 -44.97 12.97
N THR A 389 -1.45 -43.84 13.68
CA THR A 389 -1.87 -43.81 15.10
C THR A 389 -3.29 -44.35 15.29
N LEU A 390 -4.22 -44.04 14.38
CA LEU A 390 -5.58 -44.58 14.38
C LEU A 390 -5.62 -46.08 14.04
N THR A 391 -4.84 -46.53 13.06
CA THR A 391 -4.73 -47.95 12.68
C THR A 391 -4.13 -48.78 13.81
N GLU A 392 -3.09 -48.27 14.48
CA GLU A 392 -2.48 -48.92 15.66
C GLU A 392 -3.44 -48.94 16.87
N ALA A 393 -4.19 -47.85 17.09
CA ALA A 393 -5.19 -47.78 18.15
C ALA A 393 -6.36 -48.76 17.92
N VAL A 394 -6.78 -48.97 16.67
CA VAL A 394 -7.84 -49.96 16.32
C VAL A 394 -7.36 -51.40 16.55
N ALA A 395 -6.07 -51.68 16.37
CA ALA A 395 -5.51 -53.01 16.60
C ALA A 395 -5.29 -53.35 18.09
N THR A 396 -5.19 -52.34 18.96
CA THR A 396 -4.75 -52.50 20.35
C THR A 396 -5.74 -52.04 21.41
N ARG A 397 -6.78 -51.25 21.06
CA ARG A 397 -7.70 -50.63 22.02
C ARG A 397 -9.16 -50.97 21.74
N MET A 398 -9.98 -50.94 22.79
CA MET A 398 -11.42 -51.21 22.71
C MET A 398 -12.18 -50.04 22.06
N PRO A 399 -13.33 -50.28 21.39
CA PRO A 399 -14.04 -49.26 20.58
C PRO A 399 -14.39 -47.93 21.28
N LYS A 400 -14.55 -47.95 22.61
CA LYS A 400 -14.84 -46.75 23.42
C LYS A 400 -13.59 -45.89 23.70
N GLN A 401 -12.39 -46.48 23.60
CA GLN A 401 -11.10 -45.81 23.82
C GLN A 401 -10.54 -45.19 22.54
N THR A 402 -10.90 -45.72 21.36
CA THR A 402 -10.57 -45.14 20.05
C THR A 402 -11.27 -43.80 19.80
N SER A 403 -12.41 -43.54 20.46
CA SER A 403 -13.14 -42.27 20.38
C SER A 403 -12.37 -41.07 20.94
N ASN A 404 -11.39 -41.30 21.83
CA ASN A 404 -10.56 -40.25 22.43
C ASN A 404 -9.41 -39.78 21.51
N CYS A 405 -9.19 -40.44 20.37
CA CYS A 405 -8.18 -40.02 19.37
C CYS A 405 -8.69 -38.93 18.43
N PHE A 406 -9.96 -38.54 18.50
CA PHE A 406 -10.54 -37.46 17.72
C PHE A 406 -10.73 -36.22 18.61
N PRO A 407 -10.22 -35.03 18.23
CA PRO A 407 -10.53 -33.81 18.94
C PRO A 407 -12.03 -33.54 18.81
N LEU A 408 -12.72 -33.46 19.95
CA LEU A 408 -14.11 -32.99 20.01
C LEU A 408 -14.11 -31.51 19.61
N TYR A 409 -14.78 -31.19 18.50
CA TYR A 409 -15.11 -29.81 18.12
C TYR A 409 -16.19 -29.24 19.01
#